data_AF-A0A352JH96-F1
#
_entry.id   AF-A0A352JH96-F1
#
_cell.length_a   1.000
_cell.length_b   1.000
_cell.length_c   1.000
_cell.angle_alpha   90.00
_cell.angle_beta   90.00
_cell.angle_gamma   90.00
#
_symmetry.space_group_name_H-M   'P 1'
#
loop_
_entity.id
_entity.type
_entity.pdbx_description
1 polymer ?
#
loop_
_entity_poly.entity_id
_entity_poly.type
_entity_poly.pdbx_seq_one_letter_code
_entity_poly.pdbx_strand_id
1 'polypeptide(L)'
;MTNASLTNIDPTDFSLSLPDPHDEGLAEGQFLAEVDQAWQVCDRFDLQTDIWRGRILRTVRDREKTNGEGRGTGFLKWLQEREISKSQAYSWIQLANSADTLMAD
;
A
#
# COMPACT_ATOMS: atom_id res chain seq x y z
N MET A 1 -6.61 38.27 -17.27
CA MET A 1 -6.37 37.64 -15.95
C MET A 1 -7.35 36.49 -15.83
N THR A 2 -6.95 35.28 -16.24
CA THR A 2 -7.81 34.09 -16.17
C THR A 2 -7.64 33.49 -14.79
N ASN A 3 -8.67 33.64 -13.95
CA ASN A 3 -8.77 32.91 -12.69
C ASN A 3 -8.80 31.42 -13.01
N ALA A 4 -7.74 30.70 -12.64
CA ALA A 4 -7.83 29.26 -12.49
C ALA A 4 -8.75 29.00 -11.30
N SER A 5 -9.97 28.54 -11.59
CA SER A 5 -10.85 27.98 -10.57
C SER A 5 -10.07 26.90 -9.83
N LEU A 6 -9.88 27.08 -8.52
CA LEU A 6 -9.45 26.02 -7.64
C LEU A 6 -10.56 24.95 -7.71
N THR A 7 -10.31 23.90 -8.47
CA THR A 7 -11.16 22.71 -8.47
C THR A 7 -11.28 22.24 -7.04
N ASN A 8 -12.51 22.17 -6.54
CA ASN A 8 -12.84 21.56 -5.27
C ASN A 8 -12.36 20.10 -5.37
N ILE A 9 -11.21 19.79 -4.77
CA ILE A 9 -10.73 18.40 -4.70
C ILE A 9 -11.70 17.72 -3.76
N ASP A 10 -12.57 16.86 -4.30
CA ASP A 10 -13.42 16.01 -3.47
C ASP A 10 -12.47 15.12 -2.64
N PRO A 11 -12.55 15.12 -1.30
CA PRO A 11 -11.75 14.21 -0.49
C PRO A 11 -11.91 12.73 -0.90
N THR A 12 -13.03 12.38 -1.56
CA THR A 12 -13.24 11.03 -2.11
C THR A 12 -12.48 10.76 -3.42
N ASP A 13 -12.00 11.79 -4.12
CA ASP A 13 -11.16 11.64 -5.33
C ASP A 13 -9.70 11.31 -5.00
N PHE A 14 -9.33 11.26 -3.71
CA PHE A 14 -8.00 10.79 -3.32
C PHE A 14 -7.88 9.27 -3.50
N SER A 15 -7.54 8.85 -4.72
CA SER A 15 -7.19 7.47 -5.02
C SER A 15 -5.70 7.24 -4.81
N LEU A 16 -5.33 6.48 -3.80
CA LEU A 16 -3.97 5.96 -3.65
C LEU A 16 -3.84 4.69 -4.51
N SER A 17 -3.10 4.79 -5.60
CA SER A 17 -2.84 3.65 -6.50
C SER A 17 -1.69 2.82 -5.96
N LEU A 18 -1.80 1.49 -6.09
CA LEU A 18 -0.74 0.54 -5.76
C LEU A 18 -0.34 -0.22 -7.02
N PRO A 19 0.96 -0.55 -7.20
CA PRO A 19 1.38 -1.39 -8.31
C PRO A 19 0.76 -2.78 -8.20
N ASP A 20 0.56 -3.46 -9.34
CA ASP A 20 0.15 -4.86 -9.35
C ASP A 20 1.31 -5.74 -8.84
N PRO A 21 1.14 -6.47 -7.73
CA PRO A 21 2.19 -7.35 -7.22
C PRO A 21 2.54 -8.52 -8.15
N HIS A 22 1.73 -8.80 -9.17
CA HIS A 22 1.91 -9.92 -10.10
C HIS A 22 2.44 -9.47 -11.47
N ASP A 23 2.73 -8.18 -11.66
CA ASP A 23 3.29 -7.67 -12.91
C ASP A 23 4.78 -8.07 -13.05
N GLU A 24 5.04 -9.12 -13.82
CA GLU A 24 6.40 -9.61 -14.13
C GLU A 24 7.23 -8.59 -14.95
N GLY A 25 6.58 -7.66 -15.64
CA GLY A 25 7.23 -6.60 -16.41
C GLY A 25 7.71 -5.42 -15.56
N LEU A 26 7.19 -5.28 -14.33
CA LEU A 26 7.54 -4.21 -13.41
C LEU A 26 8.88 -4.52 -12.71
N ALA A 27 9.87 -3.65 -12.89
CA ALA A 27 11.16 -3.78 -12.23
C ALA A 27 11.03 -3.63 -10.71
N GLU A 28 11.76 -4.44 -9.93
CA GLU A 28 11.65 -4.46 -8.46
C GLU A 28 11.91 -3.08 -7.82
N GLY A 29 12.92 -2.36 -8.29
CA GLY A 29 13.21 -1.01 -7.79
C GLY A 29 12.07 -0.02 -8.05
N GLN A 30 11.35 -0.17 -9.17
CA GLN A 30 10.18 0.66 -9.47
C GLN A 30 9.00 0.28 -8.58
N PHE A 31 8.72 -1.02 -8.42
CA PHE A 31 7.69 -1.52 -7.51
C PHE A 31 7.87 -0.97 -6.09
N LEU A 32 9.09 -1.08 -5.54
CA LEU A 32 9.39 -0.58 -4.20
C LEU A 32 9.22 0.95 -4.08
N ALA A 33 9.63 1.70 -5.11
CA ALA A 33 9.47 3.16 -5.10
C ALA A 33 8.00 3.59 -5.09
N GLU A 34 7.13 2.91 -5.84
CA GLU A 34 5.69 3.20 -5.87
C GLU A 34 5.00 2.84 -4.55
N VAL A 35 5.32 1.68 -3.97
CA VAL A 35 4.87 1.26 -2.63
C VAL A 35 5.33 2.25 -1.56
N ASP A 36 6.59 2.70 -1.61
CA ASP A 36 7.15 3.63 -0.64
C ASP A 36 6.48 5.00 -0.71
N GLN A 37 6.15 5.48 -1.92
CA GLN A 37 5.40 6.71 -2.10
C GLN A 37 4.00 6.60 -1.48
N ALA A 38 3.31 5.49 -1.72
CA ALA A 38 2.02 5.19 -1.11
C ALA A 38 2.09 5.15 0.43
N TRP A 39 3.16 4.58 0.98
CA TRP A 39 3.40 4.55 2.42
C TRP A 39 3.62 5.94 3.02
N GLN A 40 4.38 6.80 2.35
CA GLN A 40 4.61 8.17 2.83
C GLN A 40 3.34 9.03 2.88
N VAL A 41 2.36 8.77 2.00
CA VAL A 41 1.05 9.39 2.10
C VAL A 41 0.38 8.99 3.42
N CYS A 42 0.41 7.69 3.74
CA CYS A 42 -0.14 7.17 4.99
C CYS A 42 0.51 7.83 6.21
N ASP A 43 1.81 8.09 6.17
CA ASP A 43 2.52 8.75 7.27
C ASP A 43 2.19 10.25 7.42
N ARG A 44 1.68 10.90 6.37
CA ARG A 44 1.38 12.35 6.38
C ARG A 44 -0.09 12.68 6.62
N PHE A 45 -1.00 11.72 6.47
CA PHE A 45 -2.44 11.95 6.61
C PHE A 45 -3.08 10.97 7.61
N ASP A 46 -3.91 11.50 8.51
CA ASP A 46 -4.62 10.76 9.56
C ASP A 46 -6.00 10.22 9.08
N LEU A 47 -6.03 9.63 7.88
CA LEU A 47 -7.27 9.12 7.28
C LEU A 47 -7.16 7.61 7.07
N GLN A 48 -7.92 6.85 7.89
CA GLN A 48 -8.05 5.38 7.82
C GLN A 48 -6.73 4.68 7.46
N THR A 49 -5.64 5.16 8.06
CA THR A 49 -4.28 4.84 7.63
C THR A 49 -4.01 3.35 7.78
N ASP A 50 -4.65 2.69 8.74
CA ASP A 50 -4.50 1.26 8.98
C ASP A 50 -5.12 0.39 7.88
N ILE A 51 -6.22 0.83 7.24
CA ILE A 51 -6.78 0.15 6.06
C ILE A 51 -5.81 0.30 4.89
N TRP A 52 -5.30 1.52 4.65
CA TRP A 52 -4.33 1.77 3.58
C TRP A 52 -3.00 1.06 3.78
N ARG A 53 -2.44 1.09 4.99
CA ARG A 53 -1.25 0.34 5.39
C ARG A 53 -1.48 -1.15 5.19
N GLY A 54 -2.67 -1.66 5.53
CA GLY A 54 -3.06 -3.04 5.27
C GLY A 54 -3.04 -3.41 3.78
N ARG A 55 -3.59 -2.55 2.90
CA ARG A 55 -3.53 -2.74 1.44
C ARG A 55 -2.09 -2.73 0.91
N ILE A 56 -1.28 -1.77 1.34
CA ILE A 56 0.14 -1.67 0.95
C ILE A 56 0.91 -2.92 1.38
N LEU A 57 0.76 -3.33 2.65
CA LEU A 57 1.41 -4.52 3.18
C LEU A 57 1.00 -5.81 2.45
N ARG A 58 -0.28 -5.91 2.07
CA ARG A 58 -0.78 -7.01 1.24
C ARG A 58 -0.07 -7.03 -0.12
N THR A 59 0.05 -5.88 -0.78
CA THR A 59 0.77 -5.73 -2.06
C THR A 59 2.24 -6.16 -1.95
N VAL A 60 2.99 -5.68 -0.96
CA VAL A 60 4.41 -6.07 -0.76
C VAL A 60 4.54 -7.58 -0.49
N ARG A 61 3.68 -8.14 0.37
CA ARG A 61 3.68 -9.57 0.68
C ARG A 61 3.39 -10.43 -0.54
N ASP A 62 2.40 -10.02 -1.35
CA ASP A 62 1.98 -10.81 -2.50
C ASP A 62 3.00 -10.73 -3.66
N ARG A 63 3.72 -9.62 -3.80
CA ARG A 63 4.89 -9.51 -4.70
C ARG A 63 5.99 -10.52 -4.35
N GLU A 64 6.31 -10.67 -3.07
CA GLU A 64 7.33 -11.64 -2.63
C GLU A 64 6.91 -13.09 -2.91
N LYS A 65 5.62 -13.42 -2.78
CA LYS A 65 5.11 -14.75 -3.14
C LYS A 65 5.27 -15.06 -4.63
N THR A 66 5.02 -14.08 -5.50
CA THR A 66 5.11 -14.23 -6.96
C THR A 66 6.55 -14.50 -7.42
N ASN A 67 7.53 -13.80 -6.85
CA ASN A 67 8.93 -13.90 -7.28
C ASN A 67 9.64 -15.19 -6.84
N GLY A 68 8.98 -16.09 -6.10
CA GLY A 68 9.53 -17.42 -5.77
C GLY A 68 10.72 -17.43 -4.80
N GLU A 69 11.18 -16.26 -4.33
CA GLU A 69 12.18 -16.15 -3.27
C GLU A 69 11.52 -16.43 -1.91
N GLY A 70 11.28 -17.72 -1.65
CA GLY A 70 10.81 -18.25 -0.36
C GLY A 70 11.79 -18.07 0.81
N ARG A 71 12.53 -16.96 0.86
CA ARG A 71 13.46 -16.63 1.94
C ARG A 71 12.96 -15.53 2.85
N GLY A 72 11.72 -15.03 2.73
CA GLY A 72 11.14 -14.15 3.74
C GLY A 72 12.00 -12.90 4.02
N THR A 73 12.88 -12.52 3.09
CA THR A 73 13.79 -11.39 3.24
C THR A 73 13.23 -10.15 2.57
N GLY A 74 12.20 -10.25 1.74
CA GLY A 74 11.56 -9.09 1.12
C GLY A 74 10.61 -8.43 2.12
N PHE A 75 9.48 -9.09 2.38
CA PHE A 75 8.44 -8.56 3.26
C PHE A 75 8.93 -8.39 4.69
N LEU A 76 9.63 -9.38 5.28
CA LEU A 76 10.06 -9.25 6.68
C LEU A 76 11.13 -8.19 6.88
N LYS A 77 12.03 -7.99 5.91
CA LYS A 77 13.00 -6.89 5.94
C LYS A 77 12.28 -5.55 5.79
N TRP A 78 11.31 -5.46 4.87
CA TRP A 78 10.51 -4.26 4.68
C TRP A 78 9.72 -3.88 5.95
N LEU A 79 9.18 -4.88 6.67
CA LEU A 79 8.58 -4.69 8.00
C LEU A 79 9.61 -4.19 9.02
N GLN A 80 10.79 -4.82 9.06
CA GLN A 80 11.87 -4.47 9.99
C GLN A 80 12.35 -3.04 9.80
N GLU A 81 12.56 -2.60 8.55
CA GLU A 81 12.98 -1.24 8.20
C GLU A 81 11.98 -0.16 8.64
N ARG A 82 10.73 -0.56 8.89
CA ARG A 82 9.62 0.31 9.32
C ARG A 82 9.20 0.07 10.77
N GLU A 83 9.93 -0.76 11.49
CA GLU A 83 9.64 -1.12 12.89
C GLU A 83 8.23 -1.71 13.09
N ILE A 84 7.71 -2.43 12.08
CA ILE A 84 6.39 -3.06 12.11
C ILE A 84 6.54 -4.52 12.55
N SER A 85 5.80 -4.91 13.58
CA SER A 85 5.75 -6.32 13.99
C SER A 85 4.93 -7.17 13.00
N LYS A 86 5.24 -8.47 12.87
CA LYS A 86 4.45 -9.38 12.02
C LYS A 86 2.97 -9.39 12.43
N SER A 87 2.67 -9.43 13.71
CA SER A 87 1.28 -9.43 14.22
C SER A 87 0.53 -8.17 13.80
N GLN A 88 1.15 -7.00 13.96
CA GLN A 88 0.58 -5.73 13.51
C GLN A 88 0.35 -5.70 12.00
N ALA A 89 1.32 -6.15 11.21
CA ALA A 89 1.18 -6.21 9.76
C ALA A 89 0.00 -7.09 9.33
N TYR A 90 -0.13 -8.28 9.91
CA TYR A 90 -1.25 -9.18 9.62
C TYR A 90 -2.59 -8.64 10.12
N SER A 91 -2.64 -7.95 11.26
CA SER A 91 -3.85 -7.27 11.73
C SER A 91 -4.33 -6.19 10.75
N TRP A 92 -3.41 -5.36 10.25
CA TRP A 92 -3.76 -4.34 9.24
C TRP A 92 -4.18 -4.96 7.91
N ILE A 93 -3.51 -6.02 7.44
CA ILE A 93 -3.95 -6.75 6.25
C ILE A 93 -5.36 -7.31 6.42
N GLN A 94 -5.68 -7.89 7.59
CA GLN A 94 -7.03 -8.38 7.88
C GLN A 94 -8.06 -7.24 7.88
N LEU A 95 -7.74 -6.10 8.50
CA LEU A 95 -8.60 -4.92 8.48
C LEU A 95 -8.88 -4.45 7.04
N ALA A 96 -7.84 -4.39 6.19
CA ALA A 96 -7.98 -4.04 4.79
C ALA A 96 -8.85 -5.02 4.01
N ASN A 97 -8.68 -6.33 4.21
CA ASN A 97 -9.52 -7.34 3.58
C ASN A 97 -10.99 -7.19 3.97
N SER A 98 -11.28 -6.93 5.25
CA SER A 98 -12.65 -6.70 5.73
C SER A 98 -13.26 -5.44 5.11
N ALA A 99 -12.48 -4.35 5.03
CA ALA A 99 -12.92 -3.11 4.40
C ALA A 99 -13.20 -3.30 2.90
N ASP A 100 -12.30 -3.98 2.18
CA ASP A 100 -12.48 -4.28 0.75
C ASP A 100 -13.72 -5.15 0.50
N THR A 101 -13.96 -6.14 1.37
CA THR A 101 -15.17 -6.99 1.31
C THR A 101 -16.43 -6.14 1.47
N LEU A 102 -16.46 -5.24 2.45
CA LEU A 102 -17.62 -4.39 2.72
C LEU A 102 -17.89 -3.36 1.61
N MET A 103 -16.89 -2.96 0.84
CA MET A 103 -17.06 -2.04 -0.31
C MET A 103 -17.38 -2.76 -1.63
N ALA A 104 -17.14 -4.07 -1.70
CA ALA A 104 -17.45 -4.89 -2.87
C ALA A 104 -18.93 -5.35 -2.91
N ASP A 105 -19.60 -5.29 -1.75
CA ASP A 105 -21.04 -5.47 -1.57
C ASP A 105 -21.83 -4.18 -1.84
#